data_AF-X1M1G0-F1
#
_entry.id   AF-X1M1G0-F1
#
_cell.length_a   1.000
_cell.length_b   1.000
_cell.length_c   1.000
_cell.angle_alpha   90.00
_cell.angle_beta   90.00
_cell.angle_gamma   90.00
#
_symmetry.space_group_name_H-M   'P 1'
#
loop_
_entity.id
_entity.type
_entity.pdbx_description
1 polymer ?
#
loop_
_entity_poly.entity_id
_entity_poly.type
_entity_poly.pdbx_seq_one_letter_code
_entity_poly.pdbx_strand_id
1 'polypeptide(L)'
;MGVVIGETSEIKDNVALYQGVTLGGTSLQKKKRHPTLGNNVVVGAGAKLIGAITIGDNVKVGASSVVISSVPHNATVVGVPGRVVEIRNPDTDTVEKLPDPVWEKLESLEKRIVDLEKRLGAVQSVDEAAITAAPSLSETT
;
A
#
# COMPACT_ATOMS: atom_id res chain seq x y z
N MET A 1 9.01 -20.85 15.97
CA MET A 1 8.39 -20.29 14.73
C MET A 1 9.13 -20.85 13.53
N GLY A 2 8.44 -21.22 12.46
CA GLY A 2 9.04 -21.84 11.27
C GLY A 2 8.69 -21.10 9.97
N VAL A 3 9.18 -21.62 8.86
CA VAL A 3 8.80 -21.19 7.50
C VAL A 3 7.71 -22.13 6.99
N VAL A 4 6.65 -21.59 6.41
CA VAL A 4 5.56 -22.37 5.79
C VAL A 4 5.66 -22.21 4.27
N ILE A 5 5.87 -23.33 3.57
CA ILE A 5 5.96 -23.37 2.11
C ILE A 5 4.80 -24.19 1.57
N GLY A 6 4.04 -23.61 0.65
CA GLY A 6 2.88 -24.24 0.05
C GLY A 6 3.23 -25.27 -1.02
N GLU A 7 2.34 -26.23 -1.24
CA GLU A 7 2.52 -27.36 -2.19
C GLU A 7 2.95 -26.93 -3.60
N THR A 8 2.41 -25.82 -4.10
CA THR A 8 2.66 -25.33 -5.47
C THR A 8 3.52 -24.07 -5.49
N SER A 9 4.26 -23.80 -4.41
CA SER A 9 5.22 -22.69 -4.37
C SER A 9 6.40 -22.99 -5.30
N GLU A 10 6.81 -21.99 -6.07
CA GLU A 10 8.05 -22.06 -6.84
C GLU A 10 9.03 -21.07 -6.24
N ILE A 11 10.25 -21.52 -5.97
CA ILE A 11 11.33 -20.70 -5.42
C ILE A 11 12.51 -20.92 -6.35
N LYS A 12 12.98 -19.84 -7.00
CA LYS A 12 14.15 -19.89 -7.88
C LYS A 12 15.46 -19.73 -7.06
N ASP A 13 16.52 -19.23 -7.70
CA ASP A 13 17.87 -19.22 -7.14
C ASP A 13 18.10 -18.05 -6.19
N ASN A 14 18.98 -18.25 -5.19
CA ASN A 14 19.44 -17.23 -4.25
C ASN A 14 18.30 -16.54 -3.47
N VAL A 15 17.27 -17.29 -3.08
CA VAL A 15 16.17 -16.75 -2.28
C VAL A 15 16.46 -16.90 -0.79
N ALA A 16 16.32 -15.82 -0.04
CA ALA A 16 16.46 -15.80 1.41
C ALA A 16 15.08 -15.69 2.09
N LEU A 17 14.70 -16.69 2.87
CA LEU A 17 13.46 -16.70 3.67
C LEU A 17 13.79 -16.63 5.16
N TYR A 18 13.35 -15.56 5.83
CA TYR A 18 13.52 -15.41 7.28
C TYR A 18 12.44 -16.17 8.07
N GLN A 19 12.57 -16.18 9.40
CA GLN A 19 11.63 -16.87 10.30
C GLN A 19 10.19 -16.36 10.14
N GLY A 20 9.21 -17.26 10.25
CA GLY A 20 7.79 -16.90 10.24
C GLY A 20 7.25 -16.54 8.84
N VAL A 21 8.04 -16.72 7.78
CA VAL A 21 7.58 -16.51 6.41
C VAL A 21 6.52 -17.55 6.03
N THR A 22 5.47 -17.10 5.36
CA THR A 22 4.39 -17.96 4.86
C THR A 22 4.20 -17.78 3.36
N LEU A 23 4.36 -18.84 2.59
CA LEU A 23 3.97 -18.93 1.18
C LEU A 23 2.62 -19.67 1.09
N GLY A 24 1.53 -18.93 1.28
CA GLY A 24 0.19 -19.46 1.42
C GLY A 24 -0.62 -19.38 0.13
N GLY A 25 -1.67 -20.19 0.05
CA GLY A 25 -2.65 -20.13 -1.02
C GLY A 25 -3.99 -19.54 -0.57
N THR A 26 -4.76 -19.05 -1.52
CA THR A 26 -6.10 -18.47 -1.28
C THR A 26 -7.24 -19.48 -1.44
N SER A 27 -7.00 -20.61 -2.11
CA SER A 27 -8.05 -21.55 -2.53
C SER A 27 -7.67 -23.00 -2.21
N LEU A 28 -8.67 -23.86 -2.01
CA LEU A 28 -8.48 -25.32 -1.82
C LEU A 28 -8.38 -26.08 -3.15
N GLN A 29 -8.52 -25.39 -4.29
CA GLN A 29 -8.47 -26.00 -5.60
C GLN A 29 -7.06 -26.53 -5.92
N LYS A 30 -6.99 -27.68 -6.61
CA LYS A 30 -5.74 -28.30 -7.09
C LYS A 30 -5.21 -27.60 -8.35
N LYS A 31 -4.95 -26.29 -8.25
CA LYS A 31 -4.32 -25.47 -9.29
C LYS A 31 -3.12 -24.72 -8.68
N LYS A 32 -2.38 -23.97 -9.50
CA LYS A 32 -1.38 -23.01 -9.01
C LYS A 32 -2.09 -22.03 -8.07
N ARG A 33 -1.76 -22.11 -6.78
CA ARG A 33 -2.44 -21.37 -5.71
C ARG A 33 -1.48 -20.70 -4.75
N HIS A 34 -0.19 -21.06 -4.82
CA HIS A 34 0.86 -20.52 -3.98
C HIS A 34 1.79 -19.63 -4.82
N PRO A 35 2.58 -18.76 -4.17
CA PRO A 35 3.40 -17.78 -4.86
C PRO A 35 4.58 -18.40 -5.61
N THR A 36 5.03 -17.69 -6.65
CA THR A 36 6.30 -17.94 -7.35
C THR A 36 7.29 -16.83 -7.01
N LEU A 37 8.47 -17.19 -6.51
CA LEU A 37 9.55 -16.29 -6.15
C LEU A 37 10.64 -16.31 -7.23
N GLY A 38 11.01 -15.14 -7.73
CA GLY A 38 12.12 -14.91 -8.65
C GLY A 38 13.49 -15.15 -8.03
N ASN A 39 14.53 -14.79 -8.77
CA ASN A 39 15.93 -14.88 -8.36
C ASN A 39 16.31 -13.75 -7.40
N ASN A 40 17.24 -13.99 -6.48
CA ASN A 40 17.79 -12.99 -5.55
C ASN A 40 16.70 -12.29 -4.71
N VAL A 41 15.63 -13.00 -4.35
CA VAL A 41 14.53 -12.45 -3.56
C VAL A 41 14.83 -12.59 -2.07
N VAL A 42 14.61 -11.51 -1.32
CA VAL A 42 14.74 -11.52 0.15
C VAL A 42 13.37 -11.33 0.77
N VAL A 43 12.93 -12.28 1.60
CA VAL A 43 11.63 -12.25 2.27
C VAL A 43 11.81 -12.09 3.77
N GLY A 44 11.53 -10.88 4.26
CA GLY A 44 11.63 -10.46 5.66
C GLY A 44 10.86 -11.34 6.64
N ALA A 45 11.29 -11.31 7.90
CA ALA A 45 10.71 -12.12 8.97
C ALA A 45 9.20 -11.86 9.12
N GLY A 46 8.41 -12.91 9.29
CA GLY A 46 6.96 -12.82 9.48
C GLY A 46 6.15 -12.41 8.24
N ALA A 47 6.78 -12.23 7.08
CA ALA A 47 6.08 -11.85 5.86
C ALA A 47 5.17 -12.99 5.35
N LYS A 48 4.00 -12.61 4.80
CA LYS A 48 3.02 -13.54 4.26
C LYS A 48 2.76 -13.22 2.80
N LEU A 49 3.08 -14.16 1.93
CA LEU A 49 2.80 -14.10 0.50
C LEU A 49 1.62 -15.03 0.22
N ILE A 50 0.49 -14.47 -0.18
CA ILE A 50 -0.78 -15.19 -0.25
C ILE A 50 -1.32 -15.18 -1.68
N GLY A 51 -1.50 -16.37 -2.25
CA GLY A 51 -2.11 -16.57 -3.56
C GLY A 51 -1.12 -16.91 -4.67
N ALA A 52 -1.66 -17.10 -5.89
CA ALA A 52 -0.87 -17.36 -7.10
C ALA A 52 -0.26 -16.04 -7.64
N ILE A 53 0.59 -15.41 -6.82
CA ILE A 53 1.28 -14.17 -7.16
C ILE A 53 2.71 -14.47 -7.63
N THR A 54 3.22 -13.61 -8.50
CA THR A 54 4.61 -13.69 -8.97
C THR A 54 5.41 -12.55 -8.36
N ILE A 55 6.51 -12.92 -7.71
CA ILE A 55 7.53 -11.98 -7.23
C ILE A 55 8.66 -11.97 -8.25
N GLY A 56 8.94 -10.80 -8.83
CA GLY A 56 10.03 -10.62 -9.76
C GLY A 56 11.41 -10.85 -9.13
N ASP A 57 12.43 -10.82 -9.98
CA ASP A 57 13.82 -10.96 -9.54
C ASP A 57 14.32 -9.70 -8.81
N ASN A 58 15.29 -9.88 -7.91
CA ASN A 58 15.91 -8.83 -7.07
C ASN A 58 14.91 -8.06 -6.20
N VAL A 59 13.85 -8.72 -5.75
CA VAL A 59 12.81 -8.11 -4.91
C VAL A 59 13.13 -8.26 -3.42
N LYS A 60 12.83 -7.22 -2.64
CA LYS A 60 12.89 -7.25 -1.17
C LYS A 60 11.49 -7.11 -0.58
N VAL A 61 11.06 -8.10 0.19
CA VAL A 61 9.81 -8.04 0.95
C VAL A 61 10.13 -7.67 2.40
N GLY A 62 9.54 -6.59 2.89
CA GLY A 62 9.70 -6.13 4.26
C GLY A 62 9.20 -7.13 5.30
N ALA A 63 9.70 -6.99 6.52
CA ALA A 63 9.23 -7.79 7.66
C ALA A 63 7.72 -7.56 7.90
N SER A 64 7.03 -8.61 8.35
CA SER A 64 5.59 -8.61 8.66
C SER A 64 4.66 -8.11 7.55
N SER A 65 5.14 -8.05 6.31
CA SER A 65 4.37 -7.54 5.18
C SER A 65 3.44 -8.60 4.62
N VAL A 66 2.25 -8.20 4.17
CA VAL A 66 1.25 -9.12 3.59
C VAL A 66 1.08 -8.82 2.11
N VAL A 67 1.70 -9.65 1.26
CA VAL A 67 1.71 -9.46 -0.19
C VAL A 67 0.59 -10.28 -0.83
N ILE A 68 -0.33 -9.57 -1.49
CA ILE A 68 -1.53 -10.14 -2.14
C ILE A 68 -1.54 -9.89 -3.66
N SER A 69 -0.54 -9.20 -4.19
CA SER A 69 -0.45 -8.84 -5.61
C SER A 69 0.96 -9.09 -6.13
N SER A 70 1.07 -9.39 -7.43
CA SER A 70 2.36 -9.61 -8.08
C SER A 70 3.24 -8.37 -8.00
N VAL A 71 4.55 -8.60 -7.86
CA VAL A 71 5.55 -7.56 -7.62
C VAL A 71 6.53 -7.54 -8.79
N PRO A 72 6.78 -6.38 -9.42
CA PRO A 72 7.73 -6.27 -10.52
C PRO A 72 9.17 -6.48 -10.04
N HIS A 73 10.08 -6.73 -10.98
CA HIS A 73 11.52 -6.88 -10.73
C HIS A 73 12.11 -5.63 -10.08
N ASN A 74 13.19 -5.80 -9.30
CA ASN A 74 13.93 -4.74 -8.61
C ASN A 74 13.07 -3.89 -7.64
N ALA A 75 11.95 -4.41 -7.13
CA ALA A 75 11.07 -3.65 -6.25
C ALA A 75 11.26 -3.98 -4.76
N THR A 76 10.94 -3.02 -3.89
CA THR A 76 10.79 -3.23 -2.45
C THR A 76 9.31 -3.14 -2.09
N VAL A 77 8.80 -4.10 -1.33
CA VAL A 77 7.39 -4.14 -0.88
C VAL A 77 7.31 -4.17 0.62
N VAL A 78 6.53 -3.26 1.21
CA VAL A 78 6.28 -3.25 2.66
C VAL A 78 4.83 -2.97 3.02
N GLY A 79 4.45 -3.33 4.23
CA GLY A 79 3.16 -2.96 4.84
C GLY A 79 2.10 -4.05 4.76
N VAL A 80 0.94 -3.74 5.34
CA VAL A 80 -0.24 -4.62 5.38
C VAL A 80 -1.47 -3.78 4.99
N PRO A 81 -2.00 -3.91 3.76
CA PRO A 81 -1.51 -4.74 2.65
C PRO A 81 -0.19 -4.22 2.07
N GLY A 82 0.65 -5.13 1.58
CA GLY A 82 1.95 -4.84 1.01
C GLY A 82 1.83 -3.95 -0.22
N ARG A 83 2.52 -2.81 -0.21
CA ARG A 83 2.61 -1.89 -1.35
C ARG A 83 4.05 -1.79 -1.82
N VAL A 84 4.21 -1.63 -3.13
CA VAL A 84 5.51 -1.32 -3.74
C VAL A 84 5.86 0.10 -3.34
N VAL A 85 6.97 0.24 -2.63
CA VAL A 85 7.44 1.52 -2.06
C VAL A 85 8.57 2.10 -2.90
N GLU A 86 9.34 1.24 -3.56
CA GLU A 86 10.52 1.62 -4.31
C GLU A 86 10.72 0.64 -5.45
N ILE A 87 11.12 1.16 -6.61
CA ILE A 87 11.72 0.37 -7.69
C ILE A 87 13.18 0.79 -7.69
N ARG A 88 14.03 -0.09 -7.17
CA ARG A 88 15.44 0.15 -6.90
C ARG A 88 16.17 0.52 -8.20
N ASN A 89 16.81 1.68 -8.20
CA ASN A 89 17.88 1.99 -9.16
C ASN A 89 19.17 1.29 -8.68
N PRO A 90 19.98 0.70 -9.57
CA PRO A 90 21.11 -0.15 -9.21
C PRO A 90 22.26 0.53 -8.44
N ASP A 91 22.26 1.86 -8.28
CA ASP A 91 23.42 2.63 -7.81
C ASP A 91 23.42 3.02 -6.32
N THR A 92 22.34 2.81 -5.56
CA THR A 92 22.28 3.25 -4.15
C THR A 92 21.96 2.10 -3.20
N ASP A 93 22.94 1.76 -2.35
CA ASP A 93 22.87 0.66 -1.37
C ASP A 93 22.32 1.12 0.00
N THR A 94 21.88 2.38 0.12
CA THR A 94 21.31 2.91 1.35
C THR A 94 19.80 2.71 1.35
N VAL A 95 19.30 2.13 2.44
CA VAL A 95 17.89 2.19 2.84
C VAL A 95 17.60 3.65 3.22
N GLU A 96 17.51 4.53 2.22
CA GLU A 96 16.92 5.84 2.40
C GLU A 96 15.46 5.61 2.75
N LYS A 97 15.04 6.17 3.90
CA LYS A 97 13.68 6.15 4.46
C LYS A 97 12.64 5.72 3.42
N LEU A 98 12.16 4.48 3.54
CA LEU A 98 11.05 4.02 2.73
C LEU A 98 9.90 5.04 2.86
N PRO A 99 9.43 5.62 1.75
CA PRO A 99 8.31 6.54 1.81
C PRO A 99 7.12 5.79 2.38
N ASP A 100 6.52 6.28 3.46
CA ASP A 100 5.37 5.60 4.04
C ASP A 100 4.16 5.80 3.11
N PRO A 101 3.63 4.72 2.49
CA PRO A 101 2.51 4.84 1.56
C PRO A 101 1.23 5.35 2.25
N VAL A 102 1.17 5.30 3.59
CA VAL A 102 0.09 5.91 4.38
C VAL A 102 0.28 7.42 4.49
N TRP A 103 1.52 7.87 4.70
CA TRP A 103 1.86 9.28 4.86
C TRP A 103 1.52 10.10 3.60
N GLU A 104 1.87 9.60 2.41
CA GLU A 104 1.53 10.25 1.15
C GLU A 104 0.02 10.45 0.97
N LYS A 105 -0.77 9.45 1.37
CA LYS A 105 -2.23 9.56 1.33
C LYS A 105 -2.76 10.58 2.34
N LEU A 106 -2.18 10.63 3.53
CA LEU A 106 -2.54 11.59 4.57
C LEU A 106 -2.29 13.02 4.11
N GLU A 107 -1.13 13.29 3.50
CA GLU A 107 -0.79 14.61 2.97
C GLU A 107 -1.77 15.04 1.85
N SER A 108 -2.17 14.11 0.98
CA SER A 108 -3.19 14.37 -0.05
C SER A 108 -4.56 14.68 0.55
N LEU A 109 -4.95 13.99 1.62
CA LEU A 109 -6.20 14.26 2.33
C LEU A 109 -6.19 15.61 3.02
N GLU A 110 -5.08 15.98 3.68
CA GLU A 110 -4.94 17.28 4.34
C GLU A 110 -5.07 18.43 3.33
N LYS A 111 -4.42 18.34 2.16
CA LYS A 111 -4.58 19.32 1.07
C LYS A 111 -6.03 19.43 0.60
N ARG A 112 -6.75 18.30 0.52
CA ARG A 112 -8.18 18.30 0.15
C ARG A 112 -9.06 18.92 1.21
N ILE A 113 -8.79 18.70 2.50
CA ILE A 113 -9.53 19.32 3.60
C ILE A 113 -9.37 20.84 3.52
N VAL A 114 -8.15 21.34 3.36
CA VAL A 114 -7.89 22.78 3.22
C VAL A 114 -8.60 23.38 2.00
N ASP A 115 -8.60 22.69 0.86
CA ASP A 115 -9.31 23.18 -0.34
C ASP A 115 -10.83 23.18 -0.14
N LEU A 116 -11.39 22.15 0.51
CA LEU A 116 -12.81 22.07 0.82
C LEU A 116 -13.25 23.13 1.85
N GLU A 117 -12.44 23.38 2.88
CA GLU A 117 -12.67 24.43 3.88
C GLU A 117 -12.68 25.82 3.23
N LYS A 118 -11.76 26.10 2.29
CA LYS A 118 -11.76 27.35 1.52
C LYS A 118 -13.04 27.51 0.68
N ARG A 119 -13.49 26.45 0.02
CA ARG A 119 -14.74 26.47 -0.77
C ARG A 119 -15.96 26.69 0.11
N LEU A 120 -16.03 26.04 1.28
CA LEU A 120 -17.11 26.22 2.25
C LEU A 120 -17.15 27.65 2.79
N GLY A 121 -16.00 28.24 3.12
CA GLY A 121 -15.93 29.65 3.54
C GLY A 121 -16.41 30.62 2.46
N ALA A 122 -16.09 30.34 1.18
CA ALA A 122 -16.59 31.13 0.06
C ALA A 122 -18.13 31.02 -0.08
N VAL A 123 -18.71 29.83 0.07
CA VAL A 123 -20.17 29.61 -0.03
C VAL A 123 -20.93 30.23 1.14
N GLN A 124 -20.42 30.10 2.38
CA GLN A 124 -21.03 30.71 3.57
C GLN A 124 -21.09 32.24 3.47
N SER A 125 -20.09 32.87 2.85
CA SER A 125 -20.10 34.33 2.63
C SER A 125 -21.20 34.78 1.65
N VAL A 126 -21.64 33.91 0.73
CA VAL A 126 -22.75 34.21 -0.19
C VAL A 126 -24.10 34.01 0.50
N ASP A 127 -24.23 33.00 1.36
CA ASP A 127 -25.45 32.76 2.15
C ASP A 127 -25.67 33.83 3.22
N GLU A 128 -24.63 34.30 3.93
CA GLU A 128 -24.76 35.43 4.87
C GLU A 128 -25.15 36.73 4.16
N ALA A 129 -24.62 36.98 2.95
CA ALA A 129 -25.01 38.12 2.13
C ALA A 129 -26.45 37.99 1.59
N ALA A 130 -26.92 36.78 1.29
CA ALA A 130 -28.28 36.52 0.85
C ALA A 130 -29.31 36.60 2.00
N ILE A 131 -28.94 36.17 3.22
CA ILE A 131 -29.80 36.23 4.41
C ILE A 131 -29.94 37.67 4.93
N THR A 132 -28.87 38.47 4.88
CA THR A 132 -28.92 39.91 5.25
C THR A 132 -29.64 40.79 4.24
N ALA A 133 -29.86 40.31 3.00
CA ALA A 133 -30.61 41.02 1.96
C ALA A 133 -32.13 40.76 1.97
N ALA A 134 -32.65 39.87 2.82
CA ALA A 134 -34.08 39.69 2.99
C ALA A 134 -34.67 40.90 3.76
N PRO A 135 -35.55 41.73 3.17
CA PRO A 135 -36.10 42.88 3.87
C PRO A 135 -37.03 42.40 4.98
N SER A 136 -36.86 42.98 6.16
CA SER A 136 -37.81 42.90 7.28
C SER A 136 -39.17 43.43 6.84
N LEU A 137 -40.06 42.53 6.41
CA LEU A 137 -41.49 42.83 6.26
C LEU A 137 -42.16 42.69 7.64
N SER A 138 -42.10 43.77 8.41
CA SER A 138 -42.91 44.10 9.59
C SER A 138 -42.81 45.63 9.71
N GLU A 139 -43.83 46.47 9.73
CA GLU A 139 -45.20 46.34 10.20
C GLU A 139 -45.99 47.57 9.67
N THR A 140 -47.31 47.40 9.61
CA THR A 140 -48.39 48.40 9.57
C THR A 140 -48.09 49.82 10.08
N THR A 141 -48.51 50.85 9.33
CA THR A 141 -49.63 51.80 9.61
C THR A 141 -49.58 52.99 8.66
#